data_AF-A0A9W7CVM5-F1
#
_entry.id   AF-A0A9W7CVM5-F1
#
_cell.length_a   1.000
_cell.length_b   1.000
_cell.length_c   1.000
_cell.angle_alpha   90.00
_cell.angle_beta   90.00
_cell.angle_gamma   90.00
#
_symmetry.space_group_name_H-M   'P 1'
#
loop_
_entity.id
_entity.type
_entity.pdbx_description
1 polymer ?
#
loop_
_entity_poly.entity_id
_entity_poly.type
_entity_poly.pdbx_seq_one_letter_code
_entity_poly.pdbx_strand_id
1 'polypeptide(L)'
;MTPLNYRWGHAVNSAALLAEVQHQIHEAERLQFATSDFVNAVEADIIWGEAKQIPVMGHPPATDGDLPLTRFLDAMLELATQVQTSPVGGETPLIVKLDFKSSRAFEASLDVLVGFVKQFPFTNGIFINADILVGPANTNHVAFDAAKFLHQVSELAEHEEGAHRHKLVLSVGWTTANSNEEEIHREYSSAMVDEMLHVLQPYAGRFAVTFPLRATSVRRSWPALRPLLAPSNYGFTLWWAITQMPGSEIDWLYKTLELENHTDDAGNSVRYSGRTFYDIKGFESCLAKHGSLQN
;
A
#
# COMPACT_ATOMS: atom_id res chain seq x y z
N MET A 1 11.53 -8.02 4.24
CA MET A 1 10.80 -7.95 5.49
C MET A 1 9.52 -8.66 5.19
N THR A 2 9.18 -9.73 5.91
CA THR A 2 7.90 -10.39 5.69
C THR A 2 6.80 -9.34 5.83
N PRO A 3 5.80 -9.28 4.92
CA PRO A 3 4.76 -8.25 4.96
C PRO A 3 4.06 -8.06 6.33
N LEU A 4 4.10 -9.08 7.19
CA LEU A 4 3.59 -9.08 8.56
C LEU A 4 4.35 -8.17 9.54
N ASN A 5 5.61 -7.87 9.24
CA ASN A 5 6.49 -7.08 10.11
C ASN A 5 6.41 -5.57 9.86
N TYR A 6 5.53 -5.14 8.94
CA TYR A 6 5.32 -3.72 8.70
C TYR A 6 4.35 -3.10 9.70
N ARG A 7 4.65 -1.86 10.08
CA ARG A 7 3.91 -0.98 10.96
C ARG A 7 3.67 0.31 10.20
N TRP A 8 2.40 0.60 9.97
CA TRP A 8 1.98 1.67 9.08
C TRP A 8 1.82 2.99 9.83
N GLY A 9 2.58 4.00 9.40
CA GLY A 9 2.16 5.39 9.53
C GLY A 9 1.12 5.64 8.45
N HIS A 10 -0.15 5.47 8.79
CA HIS A 10 -1.29 5.64 7.87
C HIS A 10 -1.68 7.13 7.76
N ALA A 11 -2.01 7.58 6.54
CA ALA A 11 -2.49 8.92 6.22
C ALA A 11 -1.58 10.04 6.75
N VAL A 12 -0.27 9.96 6.48
CA VAL A 12 0.75 10.94 6.91
C VAL A 12 0.68 12.22 6.07
N ASN A 13 -0.46 12.89 6.19
CA ASN A 13 -0.92 13.92 5.26
C ASN A 13 -0.52 15.35 5.64
N SER A 14 0.33 15.53 6.65
CA SER A 14 0.74 16.85 7.14
C SER A 14 2.16 16.85 7.69
N ALA A 15 2.76 18.03 7.79
CA ALA A 15 4.09 18.20 8.37
C ALA A 15 4.16 17.69 9.82
N ALA A 16 3.07 17.86 10.59
CA ALA A 16 3.00 17.37 11.97
C ALA A 16 3.01 15.84 12.05
N LEU A 17 2.26 15.16 11.18
CA LEU A 17 2.25 13.69 11.14
C LEU A 17 3.58 13.12 10.64
N LEU A 18 4.21 13.79 9.67
CA LEU A 18 5.57 13.41 9.23
C LEU A 18 6.58 13.52 10.37
N ALA A 19 6.52 14.60 11.17
CA ALA A 19 7.39 14.77 12.32
C ALA A 19 7.22 13.67 13.38
N GLU A 20 5.99 13.19 13.59
CA GLU A 20 5.71 12.05 14.47
C GLU A 20 6.35 10.75 13.95
N VAL A 21 6.22 10.46 12.64
CA VAL A 21 6.89 9.30 12.02
C VAL A 21 8.41 9.41 12.16
N GLN A 22 8.98 10.59 11.89
CA GLN A 22 10.41 10.84 12.05
C GLN A 22 10.86 10.60 13.50
N HIS A 23 10.10 11.12 14.48
CA HIS A 23 10.39 10.92 15.89
C HIS A 23 10.40 9.43 16.27
N GLN A 24 9.43 8.64 15.82
CA GLN A 24 9.39 7.20 16.10
C GLN A 24 10.58 6.45 15.51
N ILE A 25 10.99 6.76 14.28
CA ILE A 25 12.15 6.13 13.65
C ILE A 25 13.46 6.56 14.33
N HIS A 26 13.60 7.84 14.70
CA HIS A 26 14.78 8.33 15.45
C HIS A 26 14.89 7.69 16.83
N GLU A 27 13.77 7.51 17.53
CA GLU A 27 13.76 6.80 18.80
C GLU A 27 14.14 5.32 18.61
N ALA A 28 13.66 4.67 17.55
CA ALA A 28 14.07 3.31 17.21
C ALA A 28 15.58 3.22 16.89
N GLU A 29 16.12 4.18 16.13
CA GLU A 29 17.55 4.28 15.83
C GLU A 29 18.38 4.48 17.11
N ARG A 30 17.93 5.34 18.04
CA ARG A 30 18.56 5.56 19.35
C ARG A 30 18.63 4.25 20.16
N LEU A 31 17.63 3.40 20.00
CA LEU A 31 17.56 2.06 20.59
C LEU A 31 18.20 0.98 19.69
N GLN A 32 18.95 1.37 18.66
CA GLN A 32 19.63 0.48 17.71
C GLN A 32 18.70 -0.52 17.03
N PHE A 33 17.43 -0.12 16.83
CA PHE A 33 16.37 -0.98 16.30
C PHE A 33 16.24 -2.31 17.07
N ALA A 34 16.42 -2.27 18.41
CA ALA A 34 16.35 -3.45 19.27
C ALA A 34 15.00 -4.18 19.23
N THR A 35 13.94 -3.49 18.80
CA THR A 35 12.62 -4.07 18.53
C THR A 35 12.18 -3.72 17.12
N SER A 36 11.25 -4.50 16.57
CA SER A 36 10.57 -4.21 15.30
C SER A 36 9.29 -3.39 15.50
N ASP A 37 9.18 -2.68 16.62
CA ASP A 37 7.98 -1.95 17.05
C ASP A 37 8.14 -0.45 16.77
N PHE A 38 8.27 -0.12 15.47
CA PHE A 38 8.39 1.24 14.98
C PHE A 38 7.80 1.33 13.58
N VAL A 39 7.35 2.52 13.18
CA VAL A 39 6.84 2.76 11.82
C VAL A 39 7.92 2.47 10.78
N ASN A 40 7.62 1.54 9.88
CA ASN A 40 8.51 1.12 8.80
C ASN A 40 7.76 0.93 7.47
N ALA A 41 6.48 1.32 7.42
CA ALA A 41 5.74 1.58 6.20
C ALA A 41 5.03 2.92 6.37
N VAL A 42 5.22 3.84 5.44
CA VAL A 42 4.64 5.20 5.50
C VAL A 42 3.72 5.36 4.30
N GLU A 43 2.45 5.60 4.57
CA GLU A 43 1.44 5.88 3.56
C GLU A 43 1.00 7.34 3.70
N ALA A 44 0.90 8.03 2.56
CA ALA A 44 0.40 9.39 2.51
C ALA A 44 -0.40 9.63 1.23
N ASP A 45 -1.53 10.32 1.41
CA ASP A 45 -2.42 10.75 0.35
C ASP A 45 -1.86 11.99 -0.34
N ILE A 46 -1.97 12.05 -1.67
CA ILE A 46 -1.43 13.14 -2.48
C ILE A 46 -2.54 13.76 -3.32
N ILE A 47 -2.76 15.05 -3.11
CA ILE A 47 -3.71 15.87 -3.87
C ILE A 47 -2.98 16.96 -4.64
N TRP A 48 -3.71 17.61 -5.55
CA TRP A 48 -3.26 18.86 -6.15
C TRP A 48 -3.56 20.03 -5.21
N GLY A 49 -2.53 20.74 -4.76
CA GLY A 49 -2.68 21.91 -3.90
C GLY A 49 -3.07 23.13 -4.71
N GLU A 50 -4.31 23.59 -4.60
CA GLU A 50 -4.82 24.68 -5.44
C GLU A 50 -4.20 26.05 -5.15
N ALA A 51 -3.77 26.35 -3.92
CA ALA A 51 -3.15 27.66 -3.67
C ALA A 51 -1.70 27.71 -4.18
N LYS A 52 -0.97 26.58 -4.05
CA LYS A 52 0.44 26.49 -4.42
C LYS A 52 0.67 26.00 -5.84
N GLN A 53 -0.35 25.42 -6.47
CA GLN A 53 -0.29 24.76 -7.78
C GLN A 53 0.83 23.71 -7.86
N ILE A 54 0.94 22.87 -6.82
CA ILE A 54 1.91 21.76 -6.72
C ILE A 54 1.27 20.53 -6.05
N PRO A 55 1.82 19.33 -6.23
CA PRO A 55 1.45 18.15 -5.43
C PRO A 55 1.78 18.35 -3.95
N VAL A 56 0.79 18.11 -3.09
CA VAL A 56 0.91 18.21 -1.63
C VAL A 56 0.28 17.00 -0.97
N MET A 57 0.78 16.66 0.22
CA MET A 57 0.15 15.65 1.06
C MET A 57 -1.22 16.15 1.54
N GLY A 58 -2.24 15.31 1.45
CA GLY A 58 -3.62 15.66 1.76
C GLY A 58 -4.62 14.66 1.19
N HIS A 59 -5.76 14.54 1.86
CA HIS A 59 -6.88 13.69 1.43
C HIS A 59 -8.13 14.55 1.19
N PRO A 60 -8.93 14.28 0.15
CA PRO A 60 -10.22 14.94 -0.05
C PRO A 60 -11.11 14.89 1.22
N PRO A 61 -11.86 15.95 1.56
CA PRO A 61 -12.15 17.14 0.73
C PRO A 61 -11.10 18.25 0.83
N ALA A 62 -9.92 18.01 1.40
CA ALA A 62 -8.85 19.01 1.37
C ALA A 62 -8.47 19.35 -0.08
N THR A 63 -8.22 20.64 -0.32
CA THR A 63 -7.80 21.17 -1.62
C THR A 63 -6.38 21.75 -1.59
N ASP A 64 -5.73 21.67 -0.43
CA ASP A 64 -4.33 22.06 -0.21
C ASP A 64 -3.79 21.34 1.04
N GLY A 65 -2.50 21.44 1.28
CA GLY A 65 -1.78 20.81 2.38
C GLY A 65 -0.53 21.60 2.76
N ASP A 66 -0.08 21.46 4.00
CA ASP A 66 1.10 22.15 4.52
C ASP A 66 2.43 21.47 4.13
N LEU A 67 2.36 20.24 3.61
CA LEU A 67 3.50 19.40 3.28
C LEU A 67 3.56 19.13 1.75
N PRO A 68 4.44 19.83 1.01
CA PRO A 68 4.72 19.51 -0.39
C PRO A 68 5.27 18.09 -0.58
N LEU A 69 4.93 17.45 -1.70
CA LEU A 69 5.44 16.10 -2.04
C LEU A 69 6.97 16.04 -2.04
N THR A 70 7.65 17.04 -2.59
CA THR A 70 9.11 17.10 -2.64
C THR A 70 9.73 16.99 -1.24
N ARG A 71 9.22 17.74 -0.27
CA ARG A 71 9.69 17.70 1.12
C ARG A 71 9.44 16.36 1.79
N PHE A 72 8.30 15.74 1.51
CA PHE A 72 8.01 14.40 2.01
C PHE A 72 8.98 13.37 1.42
N LEU A 73 9.22 13.40 0.10
CA LEU A 73 10.17 12.49 -0.56
C LEU A 73 11.60 12.65 -0.03
N ASP A 74 12.05 13.91 0.19
CA ASP A 74 13.34 14.19 0.81
C ASP A 74 13.44 13.56 2.21
N ALA A 75 12.42 13.75 3.06
CA ALA A 75 12.36 13.14 4.38
C ALA A 75 12.36 11.60 4.32
N MET A 76 11.69 11.00 3.34
CA MET A 76 11.71 9.55 3.14
C MET A 76 13.10 9.02 2.75
N LEU A 77 13.88 9.77 1.97
CA LEU A 77 15.27 9.41 1.64
C LEU A 77 16.19 9.50 2.86
N GLU A 78 16.00 10.52 3.70
CA GLU A 78 16.72 10.65 4.98
C GLU A 78 16.44 9.47 5.89
N LEU A 79 15.16 9.13 6.09
CA LEU A 79 14.74 7.98 6.90
C LEU A 79 15.23 6.66 6.30
N ALA A 80 15.18 6.50 4.98
CA ALA A 80 15.70 5.30 4.32
C ALA A 80 17.19 5.11 4.60
N THR A 81 17.97 6.20 4.60
CA THR A 81 19.40 6.16 4.91
C THR A 81 19.64 5.72 6.36
N GLN A 82 18.86 6.25 7.31
CA GLN A 82 18.96 5.86 8.73
C GLN A 82 18.67 4.36 8.91
N VAL A 83 17.53 3.90 8.38
CA VAL A 83 17.09 2.52 8.55
C VAL A 83 18.01 1.55 7.79
N GLN A 84 18.64 1.97 6.68
CA GLN A 84 19.62 1.14 5.96
C GLN A 84 20.85 0.79 6.80
N THR A 85 21.23 1.65 7.77
CA THR A 85 22.36 1.37 8.67
C THR A 85 22.01 0.39 9.79
N SER A 86 20.73 -0.01 9.91
CA SER A 86 20.26 -0.99 10.88
C SER A 86 20.90 -2.37 10.64
N PRO A 87 21.39 -3.06 11.69
CA PRO A 87 21.97 -4.40 11.57
C PRO A 87 20.94 -5.50 11.23
N VAL A 88 19.65 -5.16 11.11
CA VAL A 88 18.58 -6.08 10.72
C VAL A 88 18.70 -6.37 9.21
N GLY A 89 19.52 -7.36 8.87
CA GLY A 89 19.93 -7.64 7.50
C GLY A 89 18.84 -8.15 6.54
N GLY A 90 19.03 -7.83 5.25
CA GLY A 90 18.55 -8.62 4.11
C GLY A 90 17.19 -8.26 3.50
N GLU A 91 16.50 -7.25 4.02
CA GLU A 91 15.05 -7.10 3.85
C GLU A 91 14.66 -5.64 3.62
N THR A 92 13.68 -5.34 2.73
CA THR A 92 13.11 -3.99 2.55
C THR A 92 12.66 -3.47 3.92
N PRO A 93 13.32 -2.47 4.51
CA PRO A 93 13.08 -2.09 5.90
C PRO A 93 12.26 -0.80 5.99
N LEU A 94 11.95 -0.16 4.85
CA LEU A 94 11.05 0.97 4.76
C LEU A 94 10.22 0.85 3.47
N ILE A 95 8.90 0.92 3.62
CA ILE A 95 7.97 1.13 2.50
C ILE A 95 7.52 2.59 2.50
N VAL A 96 7.49 3.18 1.31
CA VAL A 96 6.88 4.48 1.04
C VAL A 96 5.75 4.26 0.06
N LYS A 97 4.51 4.44 0.53
CA LYS A 97 3.30 4.31 -0.27
C LYS A 97 2.72 5.68 -0.57
N LEU A 98 2.74 6.03 -1.86
CA LEU A 98 2.30 7.30 -2.40
C LEU A 98 0.88 7.13 -2.96
N ASP A 99 -0.13 7.51 -2.19
CA ASP A 99 -1.54 7.35 -2.54
C ASP A 99 -2.09 8.59 -3.27
N PHE A 100 -1.99 8.58 -4.60
CA PHE A 100 -2.47 9.68 -5.40
C PHE A 100 -4.00 9.70 -5.46
N LYS A 101 -4.58 10.82 -5.02
CA LYS A 101 -6.02 11.11 -5.12
C LYS A 101 -6.37 12.00 -6.31
N SER A 102 -5.36 12.45 -7.07
CA SER A 102 -5.50 13.34 -8.21
C SER A 102 -4.54 12.94 -9.34
N SER A 103 -5.10 12.69 -10.54
CA SER A 103 -4.33 12.49 -11.77
C SER A 103 -3.43 13.67 -12.08
N ARG A 104 -3.91 14.90 -11.88
CA ARG A 104 -3.10 16.12 -12.03
C ARG A 104 -1.89 16.13 -11.10
N ALA A 105 -2.06 15.74 -9.85
CA ALA A 105 -0.94 15.65 -8.90
C ALA A 105 0.06 14.58 -9.29
N PHE A 106 -0.41 13.41 -9.74
CA PHE A 106 0.45 12.33 -10.23
C PHE A 106 1.28 12.77 -11.44
N GLU A 107 0.64 13.36 -12.46
CA GLU A 107 1.29 13.86 -13.66
C GLU A 107 2.36 14.91 -13.36
N ALA A 108 2.06 15.86 -12.46
CA ALA A 108 3.02 16.87 -12.04
C ALA A 108 4.16 16.33 -11.16
N SER A 109 4.08 15.08 -10.72
CA SER A 109 5.08 14.45 -9.86
C SER A 109 6.08 13.57 -10.61
N LEU A 110 5.84 13.25 -11.89
CA LEU A 110 6.64 12.25 -12.63
C LEU A 110 8.15 12.53 -12.58
N ASP A 111 8.57 13.78 -12.80
CA ASP A 111 9.99 14.15 -12.78
C ASP A 111 10.64 13.96 -11.40
N VAL A 112 9.96 14.35 -10.32
CA VAL A 112 10.49 14.15 -8.96
C VAL A 112 10.48 12.68 -8.57
N LEU A 113 9.49 11.91 -9.03
CA LEU A 113 9.43 10.46 -8.79
C LEU A 113 10.59 9.73 -9.45
N VAL A 114 10.99 10.11 -10.67
CA VAL A 114 12.19 9.54 -11.32
C VAL A 114 13.43 9.74 -10.44
N GLY A 115 13.63 10.97 -9.93
CA GLY A 115 14.73 11.29 -9.03
C GLY A 115 14.68 10.52 -7.70
N PHE A 116 13.50 10.37 -7.13
CA PHE A 116 13.28 9.63 -5.89
C PHE A 116 13.54 8.13 -6.05
N VAL A 117 12.96 7.50 -7.08
CA VAL A 117 13.12 6.06 -7.38
C VAL A 117 14.58 5.70 -7.60
N LYS A 118 15.33 6.57 -8.29
CA LYS A 118 16.77 6.39 -8.49
C LYS A 118 17.54 6.35 -7.16
N GLN A 119 17.21 7.24 -6.23
CA GLN A 119 17.93 7.40 -4.96
C GLN A 119 17.49 6.42 -3.87
N PHE A 120 16.21 6.01 -3.87
CA PHE A 120 15.68 5.15 -2.83
C PHE A 120 16.41 3.78 -2.83
N PRO A 121 16.88 3.29 -1.68
CA PRO A 121 17.81 2.16 -1.65
C PRO A 121 17.13 0.79 -1.71
N PHE A 122 15.80 0.69 -1.52
CA PHE A 122 15.15 -0.59 -1.27
C PHE A 122 14.33 -1.11 -2.46
N THR A 123 14.55 -2.39 -2.79
CA THR A 123 13.71 -3.19 -3.69
C THR A 123 12.29 -3.27 -3.15
N ASN A 124 11.28 -3.18 -4.02
CA ASN A 124 9.85 -3.23 -3.67
C ASN A 124 9.48 -2.30 -2.49
N GLY A 125 10.14 -1.14 -2.37
CA GLY A 125 9.95 -0.22 -1.26
C GLY A 125 9.14 1.01 -1.62
N ILE A 126 8.83 1.24 -2.90
CA ILE A 126 8.06 2.39 -3.37
C ILE A 126 6.75 1.91 -3.96
N PHE A 127 5.64 2.20 -3.30
CA PHE A 127 4.32 1.80 -3.75
C PHE A 127 3.68 3.00 -4.43
N ILE A 128 3.37 2.88 -5.71
CA ILE A 128 2.61 3.91 -6.45
C ILE A 128 1.15 3.51 -6.39
N ASN A 129 0.35 4.24 -5.61
CA ASN A 129 -1.03 3.90 -5.31
C ASN A 129 -2.03 4.83 -5.97
N ALA A 130 -3.11 4.25 -6.51
CA ALA A 130 -4.30 4.97 -6.93
C ALA A 130 -5.53 4.05 -6.99
N ASP A 131 -6.71 4.62 -6.74
CA ASP A 131 -7.99 3.98 -7.04
C ASP A 131 -8.35 4.27 -8.50
N ILE A 132 -8.17 3.27 -9.37
CA ILE A 132 -8.28 3.43 -10.83
C ILE A 132 -9.55 2.82 -11.43
N LEU A 133 -10.34 2.11 -10.63
CA LEU A 133 -11.60 1.50 -11.06
C LEU A 133 -12.74 1.80 -10.07
N VAL A 134 -13.98 1.63 -10.54
CA VAL A 134 -15.17 1.78 -9.70
C VAL A 134 -15.28 0.61 -8.74
N GLY A 135 -15.36 0.89 -7.45
CA GLY A 135 -15.43 -0.14 -6.42
C GLY A 135 -16.78 -0.24 -5.73
N PRO A 136 -16.80 -0.77 -4.51
CA PRO A 136 -18.02 -0.86 -3.70
C PRO A 136 -18.50 0.51 -3.17
N ALA A 137 -17.95 1.63 -3.63
CA ALA A 137 -18.48 2.94 -3.30
C ALA A 137 -19.89 3.17 -3.88
N ASN A 138 -20.65 4.10 -3.28
CA ASN A 138 -21.92 4.60 -3.84
C ASN A 138 -21.72 5.63 -4.98
N THR A 139 -20.56 5.60 -5.63
CA THR A 139 -20.19 6.55 -6.69
C THR A 139 -19.40 5.87 -7.79
N ASN A 140 -19.64 6.29 -9.03
CA ASN A 140 -18.87 5.87 -10.21
C ASN A 140 -17.76 6.87 -10.55
N HIS A 141 -17.52 7.89 -9.71
CA HIS A 141 -16.45 8.84 -9.92
C HIS A 141 -15.10 8.20 -9.61
N VAL A 142 -14.22 8.15 -10.61
CA VAL A 142 -12.83 7.70 -10.50
C VAL A 142 -11.94 8.86 -10.94
N ALA A 143 -10.92 9.21 -10.14
CA ALA A 143 -10.05 10.36 -10.41
C ALA A 143 -9.01 10.12 -11.52
N PHE A 144 -8.91 8.88 -11.99
CA PHE A 144 -7.89 8.40 -12.92
C PHE A 144 -8.54 7.69 -14.12
N ASP A 145 -7.96 7.90 -15.29
CA ASP A 145 -8.10 6.97 -16.40
C ASP A 145 -7.13 5.79 -16.15
N ALA A 146 -7.67 4.58 -16.02
CA ALA A 146 -6.87 3.40 -15.66
C ALA A 146 -5.74 3.13 -16.68
N ALA A 147 -6.04 3.21 -17.98
CA ALA A 147 -5.06 2.92 -19.02
C ALA A 147 -3.92 3.95 -19.01
N LYS A 148 -4.26 5.25 -18.89
CA LYS A 148 -3.29 6.34 -18.81
C LYS A 148 -2.41 6.21 -17.57
N PHE A 149 -3.00 5.99 -16.39
CA PHE A 149 -2.25 5.85 -15.14
C PHE A 149 -1.27 4.69 -15.20
N LEU A 150 -1.73 3.50 -15.61
CA LEU A 150 -0.89 2.31 -15.74
C LEU A 150 0.24 2.51 -16.76
N HIS A 151 -0.04 3.19 -17.88
CA HIS A 151 0.98 3.52 -18.87
C HIS A 151 2.07 4.42 -18.28
N GLN A 152 1.68 5.48 -17.58
CA GLN A 152 2.61 6.43 -16.95
C GLN A 152 3.46 5.79 -15.84
N VAL A 153 2.87 4.90 -15.02
CA VAL A 153 3.67 4.11 -14.05
C VAL A 153 4.64 3.19 -14.79
N SER A 154 4.24 2.64 -15.94
CA SER A 154 5.16 1.86 -16.77
C SER A 154 6.28 2.69 -17.37
N GLU A 155 6.02 3.92 -17.80
CA GLU A 155 7.09 4.82 -18.28
C GLU A 155 8.05 5.21 -17.16
N LEU A 156 7.52 5.53 -15.96
CA LEU A 156 8.33 5.79 -14.77
C LEU A 156 9.27 4.61 -14.46
N ALA A 157 8.76 3.39 -14.60
CA ALA A 157 9.51 2.18 -14.32
C ALA A 157 10.58 1.84 -15.38
N GLU A 158 10.35 2.19 -16.64
CA GLU A 158 11.30 1.94 -17.74
C GLU A 158 12.35 3.05 -17.90
N HIS A 159 12.29 4.11 -17.08
CA HIS A 159 13.31 5.14 -17.04
C HIS A 159 14.71 4.55 -16.75
N GLU A 160 15.76 5.06 -17.40
CA GLU A 160 17.11 4.46 -17.40
C GLU A 160 17.10 2.96 -17.76
N GLU A 161 16.36 2.57 -18.80
CA GLU A 161 16.25 1.19 -19.31
C GLU A 161 15.78 0.18 -18.24
N GLY A 162 14.93 0.63 -17.32
CA GLY A 162 14.37 -0.21 -16.27
C GLY A 162 15.31 -0.52 -15.11
N ALA A 163 16.46 0.18 -14.99
CA ALA A 163 17.46 -0.07 -13.96
C ALA A 163 16.89 -0.06 -12.53
N HIS A 164 15.87 0.77 -12.28
CA HIS A 164 15.27 0.95 -10.96
C HIS A 164 13.87 0.34 -10.81
N ARG A 165 13.36 -0.37 -11.83
CA ARG A 165 12.00 -0.95 -11.83
C ARG A 165 11.74 -1.86 -10.62
N HIS A 166 12.75 -2.60 -10.18
CA HIS A 166 12.68 -3.52 -9.05
C HIS A 166 12.35 -2.84 -7.70
N LYS A 167 12.43 -1.51 -7.61
CA LYS A 167 12.08 -0.74 -6.42
C LYS A 167 10.59 -0.42 -6.33
N LEU A 168 9.88 -0.49 -7.46
CA LEU A 168 8.49 -0.10 -7.60
C LEU A 168 7.53 -1.27 -7.35
N VAL A 169 6.45 -0.97 -6.64
CA VAL A 169 5.27 -1.81 -6.49
C VAL A 169 4.06 -1.03 -6.99
N LEU A 170 3.28 -1.64 -7.87
CA LEU A 170 2.03 -1.07 -8.36
C LEU A 170 0.93 -1.38 -7.34
N SER A 171 0.32 -0.35 -6.76
CA SER A 171 -0.71 -0.49 -5.71
C SER A 171 -2.06 0.03 -6.19
N VAL A 172 -2.80 -0.74 -6.97
CA VAL A 172 -4.01 -0.25 -7.67
C VAL A 172 -5.29 -0.80 -7.06
N GLY A 173 -6.22 0.11 -6.80
CA GLY A 173 -7.46 -0.20 -6.08
C GLY A 173 -8.71 0.19 -6.83
N TRP A 174 -9.81 0.10 -6.08
CA TRP A 174 -11.11 0.58 -6.50
C TRP A 174 -11.59 1.65 -5.54
N THR A 175 -12.42 2.57 -6.04
CA THR A 175 -13.02 3.59 -5.19
C THR A 175 -13.87 2.96 -4.08
N THR A 176 -13.74 3.47 -2.86
CA THR A 176 -14.50 2.99 -1.71
C THR A 176 -15.21 4.15 -1.00
N ALA A 177 -16.25 3.84 -0.22
CA ALA A 177 -16.97 4.81 0.62
C ALA A 177 -17.15 4.21 2.02
N ASN A 178 -17.16 5.01 3.08
CA ASN A 178 -17.23 4.54 4.48
C ASN A 178 -18.16 5.41 5.34
N SER A 179 -19.18 6.02 4.74
CA SER A 179 -20.07 6.97 5.41
C SER A 179 -21.10 6.30 6.33
N ASN A 180 -21.33 5.00 6.17
CA ASN A 180 -22.25 4.21 6.99
C ASN A 180 -21.83 2.73 7.05
N GLU A 181 -22.47 1.96 7.93
CA GLU A 181 -22.16 0.55 8.18
C GLU A 181 -22.26 -0.34 6.93
N GLU A 182 -23.25 -0.06 6.07
CA GLU A 182 -23.41 -0.81 4.82
C GLU A 182 -22.21 -0.58 3.90
N GLU A 183 -21.80 0.67 3.71
CA GLU A 183 -20.62 1.02 2.91
C GLU A 183 -19.31 0.47 3.51
N ILE A 184 -19.22 0.43 4.84
CA ILE A 184 -18.05 -0.14 5.55
C ILE A 184 -17.86 -1.62 5.22
N HIS A 185 -18.95 -2.37 5.07
CA HIS A 185 -18.91 -3.82 4.84
C HIS A 185 -19.28 -4.24 3.42
N ARG A 186 -19.40 -3.29 2.49
CA ARG A 186 -19.84 -3.61 1.14
C ARG A 186 -18.78 -4.43 0.40
N GLU A 187 -19.26 -5.44 -0.30
CA GLU A 187 -18.44 -6.48 -0.93
C GLU A 187 -17.88 -6.04 -2.28
N TYR A 188 -16.70 -6.55 -2.61
CA TYR A 188 -16.17 -6.53 -3.97
C TYR A 188 -16.84 -7.65 -4.77
N SER A 189 -17.29 -7.33 -5.97
CA SER A 189 -17.91 -8.31 -6.87
C SER A 189 -16.89 -8.96 -7.80
N SER A 190 -17.22 -10.13 -8.36
CA SER A 190 -16.38 -10.77 -9.39
C SER A 190 -16.17 -9.87 -10.60
N ALA A 191 -17.19 -9.11 -11.02
CA ALA A 191 -17.07 -8.17 -12.14
C ALA A 191 -16.00 -7.08 -11.90
N MET A 192 -15.91 -6.57 -10.67
CA MET A 192 -14.87 -5.60 -10.28
C MET A 192 -13.46 -6.22 -10.37
N VAL A 193 -13.33 -7.48 -9.98
CA VAL A 193 -12.06 -8.23 -10.03
C VAL A 193 -11.66 -8.57 -11.46
N ASP A 194 -12.61 -9.03 -12.28
CA ASP A 194 -12.39 -9.34 -13.68
C ASP A 194 -11.94 -8.10 -14.46
N GLU A 195 -12.55 -6.94 -14.19
CA GLU A 195 -12.15 -5.66 -14.80
C GLU A 195 -10.72 -5.26 -14.39
N MET A 196 -10.36 -5.40 -13.11
CA MET A 196 -9.00 -5.12 -12.64
C MET A 196 -7.95 -6.04 -13.30
N LEU A 197 -8.25 -7.34 -13.38
CA LEU A 197 -7.36 -8.29 -14.07
C LEU A 197 -7.24 -7.97 -15.56
N HIS A 198 -8.32 -7.51 -16.19
CA HIS A 198 -8.32 -7.11 -17.59
C HIS A 198 -7.40 -5.90 -17.84
N VAL A 199 -7.53 -4.82 -17.07
CA VAL A 199 -6.71 -3.62 -17.26
C VAL A 199 -5.23 -3.85 -16.93
N LEU A 200 -4.91 -4.80 -16.05
CA LEU A 200 -3.54 -5.17 -15.70
C LEU A 200 -2.89 -6.15 -16.70
N GLN A 201 -3.66 -6.83 -17.54
CA GLN A 201 -3.16 -7.84 -18.47
C GLN A 201 -1.97 -7.36 -19.34
N PRO A 202 -1.96 -6.14 -19.90
CA PRO A 202 -0.83 -5.64 -20.70
C PRO A 202 0.48 -5.48 -19.91
N TYR A 203 0.40 -5.43 -18.59
CA TYR A 203 1.51 -5.20 -17.66
C TYR A 203 1.87 -6.46 -16.83
N ALA A 204 1.29 -7.62 -17.18
CA ALA A 204 1.53 -8.87 -16.49
C ALA A 204 3.03 -9.19 -16.36
N GLY A 205 3.47 -9.54 -15.16
CA GLY A 205 4.86 -9.87 -14.83
C GLY A 205 5.83 -8.68 -14.83
N ARG A 206 5.40 -7.45 -15.14
CA ARG A 206 6.28 -6.26 -15.12
C ARG A 206 6.52 -5.70 -13.73
N PHE A 207 5.52 -5.79 -12.87
CA PHE A 207 5.52 -5.21 -11.52
C PHE A 207 5.22 -6.27 -10.47
N ALA A 208 5.74 -6.07 -9.26
CA ALA A 208 5.01 -6.53 -8.09
C ALA A 208 3.72 -5.70 -7.98
N VAL A 209 2.58 -6.36 -7.74
CA VAL A 209 1.29 -5.69 -7.63
C VAL A 209 0.70 -5.96 -6.26
N THR A 210 0.12 -4.95 -5.63
CA THR A 210 -0.70 -5.11 -4.45
C THR A 210 -2.05 -4.45 -4.65
N PHE A 211 -3.12 -5.07 -4.14
CA PHE A 211 -4.46 -4.49 -4.18
C PHE A 211 -4.80 -3.91 -2.80
N PRO A 212 -4.98 -2.59 -2.67
CA PRO A 212 -5.47 -1.99 -1.44
C PRO A 212 -6.94 -2.37 -1.26
N LEU A 213 -7.22 -3.20 -0.26
CA LEU A 213 -8.55 -3.72 0.02
C LEU A 213 -8.97 -3.31 1.41
N ARG A 214 -10.20 -2.82 1.53
CA ARG A 214 -10.77 -2.58 2.85
C ARG A 214 -10.95 -3.90 3.60
N ALA A 215 -10.27 -4.03 4.75
CA ALA A 215 -10.20 -5.27 5.50
C ALA A 215 -11.59 -5.80 5.95
N THR A 216 -12.52 -4.89 6.29
CA THR A 216 -13.89 -5.20 6.72
C THR A 216 -14.76 -5.87 5.65
N SER A 217 -14.36 -5.82 4.38
CA SER A 217 -15.09 -6.40 3.25
C SER A 217 -14.48 -7.71 2.75
N VAL A 218 -13.23 -8.01 3.11
CA VAL A 218 -12.45 -9.12 2.48
C VAL A 218 -13.11 -10.47 2.72
N ARG A 219 -13.53 -10.77 3.95
CA ARG A 219 -14.10 -12.09 4.30
C ARG A 219 -15.30 -12.45 3.45
N ARG A 220 -16.22 -11.49 3.29
CA ARG A 220 -17.43 -11.66 2.49
C ARG A 220 -17.13 -11.67 1.00
N SER A 221 -16.12 -10.92 0.58
CA SER A 221 -15.69 -10.80 -0.82
C SER A 221 -14.70 -11.90 -1.25
N TRP A 222 -14.30 -12.81 -0.37
CA TRP A 222 -13.21 -13.75 -0.61
C TRP A 222 -13.36 -14.60 -1.89
N PRO A 223 -14.55 -15.17 -2.20
CA PRO A 223 -14.73 -15.91 -3.44
C PRO A 223 -14.45 -15.07 -4.69
N ALA A 224 -14.77 -13.77 -4.66
CA ALA A 224 -14.50 -12.83 -5.73
C ALA A 224 -13.04 -12.37 -5.76
N LEU A 225 -12.41 -12.16 -4.59
CA LEU A 225 -11.06 -11.60 -4.48
C LEU A 225 -9.94 -12.62 -4.70
N ARG A 226 -10.14 -13.90 -4.36
CA ARG A 226 -9.09 -14.94 -4.47
C ARG A 226 -8.39 -15.02 -5.85
N PRO A 227 -9.04 -14.77 -7.01
CA PRO A 227 -8.36 -14.81 -8.32
C PRO A 227 -7.26 -13.76 -8.47
N LEU A 228 -7.32 -12.65 -7.74
CA LEU A 228 -6.26 -11.64 -7.72
C LEU A 228 -4.92 -12.21 -7.23
N LEU A 229 -4.93 -13.31 -6.47
CA LEU A 229 -3.73 -13.95 -5.95
C LEU A 229 -3.21 -15.08 -6.85
N ALA A 230 -3.83 -15.35 -8.00
CA ALA A 230 -3.34 -16.37 -8.92
C ALA A 230 -1.94 -16.05 -9.47
N PRO A 231 -1.62 -14.82 -9.92
CA PRO A 231 -0.24 -14.45 -10.28
C PRO A 231 0.64 -14.38 -9.03
N SER A 232 1.84 -14.98 -9.06
CA SER A 232 2.73 -15.06 -7.89
C SER A 232 3.29 -13.71 -7.43
N ASN A 233 3.35 -12.74 -8.34
CA ASN A 233 3.81 -11.37 -8.09
C ASN A 233 2.70 -10.43 -7.59
N TYR A 234 1.48 -10.93 -7.37
CA TYR A 234 0.36 -10.14 -6.88
C TYR A 234 0.18 -10.34 -5.37
N GLY A 235 -0.43 -9.40 -4.67
CA GLY A 235 -0.62 -9.44 -3.22
C GLY A 235 -1.71 -8.47 -2.77
N PHE A 236 -1.90 -8.35 -1.46
CA PHE A 236 -2.89 -7.46 -0.88
C PHE A 236 -2.26 -6.45 0.09
N THR A 237 -2.87 -5.26 0.16
CA THR A 237 -2.66 -4.31 1.24
C THR A 237 -4.01 -4.11 1.92
N LEU A 238 -4.22 -4.78 3.03
CA LEU A 238 -5.48 -4.68 3.77
C LEU A 238 -5.47 -3.45 4.65
N TRP A 239 -6.46 -2.58 4.50
CA TRP A 239 -6.55 -1.35 5.27
C TRP A 239 -7.86 -1.27 6.07
N TRP A 240 -7.74 -0.91 7.35
CA TRP A 240 -8.83 -0.43 8.20
C TRP A 240 -8.24 0.13 9.51
N ALA A 241 -7.82 1.39 9.48
CA ALA A 241 -7.18 2.07 10.62
C ALA A 241 -8.17 2.83 11.54
N ILE A 242 -9.47 2.86 11.20
CA ILE A 242 -10.47 3.70 11.87
C ILE A 242 -10.88 3.08 13.22
N THR A 243 -11.51 1.91 13.18
CA THR A 243 -12.02 1.20 14.36
C THR A 243 -11.39 -0.17 14.50
N GLN A 244 -11.40 -0.72 15.72
CA GLN A 244 -10.95 -2.08 15.96
C GLN A 244 -11.92 -3.08 15.31
N MET A 245 -11.42 -3.91 14.41
CA MET A 245 -12.21 -5.04 13.88
C MET A 245 -12.37 -6.13 14.95
N PRO A 246 -13.47 -6.91 14.91
CA PRO A 246 -13.63 -8.08 15.78
C PRO A 246 -12.44 -9.03 15.63
N GLY A 247 -11.92 -9.55 16.76
CA GLY A 247 -10.77 -10.45 16.74
C GLY A 247 -10.98 -11.70 15.89
N SER A 248 -12.22 -12.18 15.76
CA SER A 248 -12.58 -13.28 14.86
C SER A 248 -12.43 -12.96 13.38
N GLU A 249 -12.65 -11.70 12.98
CA GLU A 249 -12.44 -11.25 11.60
C GLU A 249 -10.95 -11.15 11.30
N ILE A 250 -10.16 -10.56 12.21
CA ILE A 250 -8.70 -10.48 12.05
C ILE A 250 -8.07 -11.88 12.03
N ASP A 251 -8.48 -12.77 12.95
CA ASP A 251 -8.01 -14.16 12.96
C ASP A 251 -8.36 -14.91 11.68
N TRP A 252 -9.54 -14.65 11.10
CA TRP A 252 -9.92 -15.23 9.82
C TRP A 252 -9.00 -14.72 8.70
N LEU A 253 -8.77 -13.40 8.61
CA LEU A 253 -7.87 -12.81 7.61
C LEU A 253 -6.46 -13.40 7.69
N TYR A 254 -5.91 -13.50 8.91
CA TYR A 254 -4.58 -14.05 9.11
C TYR A 254 -4.51 -15.54 8.72
N LYS A 255 -5.43 -16.37 9.22
CA LYS A 255 -5.44 -17.80 8.90
C LYS A 255 -5.58 -18.05 7.40
N THR A 256 -6.55 -17.39 6.78
CA THR A 256 -6.84 -17.58 5.35
C THR A 256 -5.70 -17.10 4.47
N LEU A 257 -5.05 -15.98 4.78
CA LEU A 257 -4.02 -15.43 3.89
C LEU A 257 -2.61 -15.96 4.20
N GLU A 258 -2.33 -16.39 5.43
CA GLU A 258 -0.97 -16.75 5.87
C GLU A 258 -0.77 -18.22 6.23
N LEU A 259 -1.81 -18.95 6.67
CA LEU A 259 -1.64 -20.30 7.21
C LEU A 259 -2.28 -21.39 6.35
N GLU A 260 -3.46 -21.11 5.80
CA GLU A 260 -4.27 -22.07 5.06
C GLU A 260 -3.67 -22.42 3.69
N ASN A 261 -3.87 -23.68 3.31
CA ASN A 261 -3.64 -24.13 1.94
C ASN A 261 -4.93 -23.93 1.15
N HIS A 262 -4.82 -23.34 -0.03
CA HIS A 262 -5.93 -23.14 -0.95
C HIS A 262 -5.83 -24.12 -2.11
N THR A 263 -6.91 -24.24 -2.87
CA THR A 263 -6.93 -24.97 -4.14
C THR A 263 -7.10 -23.97 -5.27
N ASP A 264 -6.17 -23.97 -6.23
CA ASP A 264 -6.31 -23.18 -7.45
C ASP A 264 -7.34 -23.81 -8.41
N ASP A 265 -7.65 -23.12 -9.51
CA ASP A 265 -8.65 -23.62 -10.47
C ASP A 265 -8.19 -24.88 -11.22
N ALA A 266 -6.91 -25.23 -11.15
CA ALA A 266 -6.34 -26.47 -11.69
C ALA A 266 -6.30 -27.61 -10.65
N GLY A 267 -6.80 -27.39 -9.42
CA GLY A 267 -6.83 -28.38 -8.36
C GLY A 267 -5.52 -28.50 -7.57
N ASN A 268 -4.53 -27.62 -7.80
CA ASN A 268 -3.26 -27.65 -7.09
C ASN A 268 -3.38 -26.96 -5.73
N SER A 269 -2.62 -27.44 -4.75
CA SER A 269 -2.49 -26.76 -3.47
C SER A 269 -1.59 -25.53 -3.61
N VAL A 270 -2.10 -24.36 -3.21
CA VAL A 270 -1.37 -23.09 -3.25
C VAL A 270 -1.38 -22.42 -1.89
N ARG A 271 -0.30 -21.68 -1.59
CA ARG A 271 -0.16 -20.84 -0.39
C ARG A 271 0.00 -19.39 -0.78
N TYR A 272 -0.66 -18.51 -0.02
CA TYR A 272 -0.60 -17.06 -0.21
C TYR A 272 0.27 -16.35 0.83
N SER A 273 0.87 -17.10 1.75
CA SER A 273 1.68 -16.59 2.85
C SER A 273 2.78 -15.63 2.38
N GLY A 274 2.94 -14.52 3.09
CA GLY A 274 3.96 -13.51 2.79
C GLY A 274 3.61 -12.61 1.60
N ARG A 275 2.34 -12.50 1.22
CA ARG A 275 1.85 -11.64 0.12
C ARG A 275 0.88 -10.55 0.57
N THR A 276 0.61 -10.44 1.87
CA THR A 276 -0.37 -9.50 2.43
C THR A 276 0.26 -8.53 3.41
N PHE A 277 0.12 -7.23 3.16
CA PHE A 277 0.40 -6.17 4.11
C PHE A 277 -0.84 -5.83 4.92
N TYR A 278 -0.70 -5.57 6.21
CA TYR A 278 -1.81 -5.34 7.13
C TYR A 278 -1.71 -3.95 7.77
N ASP A 279 -2.38 -2.98 7.16
CA ASP A 279 -2.63 -1.65 7.70
C ASP A 279 -3.97 -1.64 8.46
N ILE A 280 -4.06 -2.49 9.49
CA ILE A 280 -5.29 -2.71 10.25
C ILE A 280 -5.02 -2.38 11.71
N LYS A 281 -5.89 -1.57 12.30
CA LYS A 281 -5.82 -1.21 13.71
C LYS A 281 -5.87 -2.46 14.60
N GLY A 282 -4.85 -2.61 15.43
CA GLY A 282 -4.72 -3.72 16.39
C GLY A 282 -4.32 -5.07 15.78
N PHE A 283 -3.85 -5.10 14.52
CA PHE A 283 -3.35 -6.34 13.90
C PHE A 283 -2.18 -6.98 14.67
N GLU A 284 -1.35 -6.17 15.32
CA GLU A 284 -0.21 -6.63 16.10
C GLU A 284 -0.58 -7.60 17.23
N SER A 285 -1.74 -7.39 17.85
CA SER A 285 -2.27 -8.29 18.87
C SER A 285 -2.57 -9.68 18.29
N CYS A 286 -2.98 -9.76 17.01
CA CYS A 286 -3.15 -11.03 16.31
C CYS A 286 -1.80 -11.71 16.09
N LEU A 287 -0.78 -10.97 15.63
CA LEU A 287 0.58 -11.50 15.47
C LEU A 287 1.15 -12.04 16.78
N ALA A 288 1.01 -11.31 17.89
CA ALA A 288 1.47 -11.77 19.20
C ALA A 288 0.77 -13.07 19.65
N LYS A 289 -0.55 -13.18 19.39
CA LYS A 289 -1.34 -14.37 19.69
C LYS A 289 -0.90 -15.59 18.86
N HIS A 290 -0.61 -15.43 17.57
CA HIS A 290 -0.19 -16.56 16.73
C HIS A 290 1.32 -16.87 16.82
N GLY A 291 2.14 -15.87 17.13
CA GLY A 291 3.57 -16.06 17.40
C GLY A 291 3.84 -16.78 18.72
N SER A 292 3.01 -16.58 19.75
CA SER A 292 3.08 -17.32 21.02
C SER A 292 2.59 -18.78 20.91
N LEU A 293 1.85 -19.13 19.87
CA LEU A 293 1.39 -20.51 19.60
C LEU A 293 2.41 -21.35 18.83
N GLN A 294 3.53 -20.75 18.38
CA GLN A 294 4.61 -21.42 17.64
C GLN A 294 5.85 -21.70 18.50
N ASN A 295 5.84 -21.33 19.78
CA ASN A 295 6.90 -21.61 20.77
C ASN A 295 6.48 -22.68 21.79
#